data_AF-A0A536SXV0-F1
#
_entry.id   AF-A0A536SXV0-F1
#
_cell.length_a   1.000
_cell.length_b   1.000
_cell.length_c   1.000
_cell.angle_alpha   90.00
_cell.angle_beta   90.00
_cell.angle_gamma   90.00
#
_symmetry.space_group_name_H-M   'P 1'
#
loop_
_entity.id
_entity.type
_entity.pdbx_description
1 polymer ?
#
loop_
_entity_poly.entity_id
_entity_poly.type
_entity_poly.pdbx_seq_one_letter_code
_entity_poly.pdbx_strand_id
1 'polypeptide(L)'
;DGKGQTIAILEFGGGYRTVDLNKYFAKLGVKTPGIVAVSVGGAHNAPTGKPDSADGEVALDIEVAGAVAPGAQIVVYFAPNTDDGFNNALYAAIHDNLRQPSIVSISWGSRENDSTLQSLKDYDAACIDAAALGITICAAAGDHGSSDTDPPGKRANVDFPASSPHVLACGGTHLEAKNGAVVLETVWNSHDGWATGGGVSEMFKLPDYQKNAGVPQSANPGGKVGRGVPDVAGNGDSETGYKVLVDGVNSIVGGTSAVAPLWAGLVARLNQAKGARLGFLHPRLYALAPGKGFLDIVQGDNGAYKARAGWDACTGLGSPDGEALRKEL
;
A
#
# COMPACT_ATOMS: atom_id res chain seq x y z
N ASP A 1 -6.38 -6.87 17.28
CA ASP A 1 -6.89 -7.63 16.12
C ASP A 1 -7.71 -6.75 15.17
N GLY A 2 -7.76 -5.41 15.35
CA GLY A 2 -8.53 -4.51 14.51
C GLY A 2 -10.01 -4.41 14.88
N LYS A 3 -10.43 -4.98 16.02
CA LYS A 3 -11.84 -4.95 16.44
C LYS A 3 -12.39 -3.52 16.48
N GLY A 4 -13.55 -3.34 15.86
CA GLY A 4 -14.25 -2.06 15.78
C GLY A 4 -13.70 -1.11 14.70
N GLN A 5 -12.79 -1.58 13.85
CA GLN A 5 -12.33 -0.86 12.67
C GLN A 5 -12.96 -1.43 11.40
N THR A 6 -13.02 -0.60 10.38
CA THR A 6 -13.42 -0.99 9.02
C THR A 6 -12.29 -0.60 8.06
N ILE A 7 -11.83 -1.57 7.27
CA ILE A 7 -10.84 -1.40 6.19
C ILE A 7 -11.59 -1.43 4.87
N ALA A 8 -11.54 -0.33 4.13
CA ALA A 8 -11.96 -0.29 2.74
C ALA A 8 -10.82 -0.79 1.84
N ILE A 9 -11.13 -1.60 0.85
CA ILE A 9 -10.22 -2.06 -0.20
C ILE A 9 -10.82 -1.62 -1.53
N LEU A 10 -10.04 -0.94 -2.37
CA LEU A 10 -10.51 -0.45 -3.67
C LEU A 10 -10.06 -1.39 -4.78
N GLU A 11 -11.01 -1.87 -5.58
CA GLU A 11 -10.75 -2.87 -6.62
C GLU A 11 -11.30 -2.43 -7.97
N PHE A 12 -10.51 -2.68 -9.02
CA PHE A 12 -10.82 -2.21 -10.38
C PHE A 12 -11.01 -3.35 -11.39
N GLY A 13 -11.06 -4.60 -10.91
CA GLY A 13 -11.34 -5.77 -11.73
C GLY A 13 -11.54 -7.03 -10.87
N GLY A 14 -11.95 -8.12 -11.52
CA GLY A 14 -12.05 -9.44 -10.89
C GLY A 14 -13.01 -9.53 -9.71
N GLY A 15 -12.68 -10.40 -8.76
CA GLY A 15 -13.45 -10.57 -7.54
C GLY A 15 -12.85 -11.61 -6.60
N TYR A 16 -13.60 -11.90 -5.54
CA TYR A 16 -13.27 -12.91 -4.55
C TYR A 16 -14.38 -13.94 -4.38
N ARG A 17 -13.98 -15.13 -3.93
CA ARG A 17 -14.88 -16.21 -3.56
C ARG A 17 -14.86 -16.44 -2.06
N THR A 18 -16.00 -16.30 -1.40
CA THR A 18 -16.16 -16.52 0.05
C THR A 18 -15.69 -17.92 0.49
N VAL A 19 -15.82 -18.93 -0.36
CA VAL A 19 -15.34 -20.30 -0.06
C VAL A 19 -13.83 -20.37 0.08
N ASP A 20 -13.08 -19.56 -0.69
CA ASP A 20 -11.62 -19.59 -0.67
C ASP A 20 -11.11 -18.80 0.54
N LEU A 21 -11.64 -17.59 0.78
CA LEU A 21 -11.32 -16.79 1.97
C LEU A 21 -11.58 -17.56 3.27
N ASN A 22 -12.72 -18.27 3.37
CA ASN A 22 -13.01 -19.11 4.55
C ASN A 22 -11.99 -20.23 4.74
N LYS A 23 -11.56 -20.89 3.66
CA LYS A 23 -10.52 -21.94 3.73
C LYS A 23 -9.17 -21.35 4.11
N TYR A 24 -8.83 -20.20 3.57
CA TYR A 24 -7.60 -19.48 3.86
C TYR A 24 -7.49 -19.16 5.36
N PHE A 25 -8.46 -18.44 5.91
CA PHE A 25 -8.44 -18.05 7.33
C PHE A 25 -8.53 -19.26 8.27
N ALA A 26 -9.33 -20.28 7.92
CA ALA A 26 -9.39 -21.53 8.69
C ALA A 26 -8.03 -22.24 8.74
N LYS A 27 -7.28 -22.27 7.64
CA LYS A 27 -5.93 -22.85 7.57
C LYS A 27 -4.93 -22.10 8.45
N LEU A 28 -5.08 -20.78 8.60
CA LEU A 28 -4.29 -19.96 9.50
C LEU A 28 -4.72 -20.07 10.97
N GLY A 29 -5.86 -20.69 11.26
CA GLY A 29 -6.42 -20.75 12.62
C GLY A 29 -6.94 -19.40 13.13
N VAL A 30 -7.25 -18.46 12.23
CA VAL A 30 -7.84 -17.16 12.57
C VAL A 30 -9.31 -17.10 12.16
N LYS A 31 -10.09 -16.25 12.84
CA LYS A 31 -11.49 -16.04 12.48
C LYS A 31 -11.56 -15.28 11.15
N THR A 32 -12.39 -15.75 10.20
CA THR A 32 -12.72 -14.98 9.00
C THR A 32 -13.32 -13.62 9.36
N PRO A 33 -12.75 -12.49 8.87
CA PRO A 33 -13.33 -11.17 9.03
C PRO A 33 -14.74 -11.07 8.42
N GLY A 34 -15.52 -10.08 8.85
CA GLY A 34 -16.74 -9.74 8.12
C GLY A 34 -16.38 -9.07 6.80
N ILE A 35 -16.70 -9.68 5.66
CA ILE A 35 -16.34 -9.18 4.32
C ILE A 35 -17.60 -8.80 3.56
N VAL A 36 -17.65 -7.58 3.01
CA VAL A 36 -18.79 -7.03 2.25
C VAL A 36 -18.31 -6.42 0.94
N ALA A 37 -18.94 -6.75 -0.17
CA ALA A 37 -18.73 -6.09 -1.45
C ALA A 37 -19.66 -4.87 -1.62
N VAL A 38 -19.16 -3.81 -2.25
CA VAL A 38 -19.89 -2.60 -2.63
C VAL A 38 -19.71 -2.37 -4.13
N SER A 39 -20.83 -2.10 -4.81
CA SER A 39 -20.83 -1.74 -6.22
C SER A 39 -20.69 -0.23 -6.38
N VAL A 40 -19.73 0.20 -7.18
CA VAL A 40 -19.52 1.59 -7.57
C VAL A 40 -19.51 1.64 -9.10
N GLY A 41 -20.26 2.57 -9.70
CA GLY A 41 -20.31 2.72 -11.16
C GLY A 41 -20.76 1.46 -11.93
N GLY A 42 -21.51 0.56 -11.29
CA GLY A 42 -22.00 -0.69 -11.89
C GLY A 42 -21.03 -1.88 -11.84
N ALA A 43 -19.77 -1.67 -11.43
CA ALA A 43 -18.85 -2.77 -11.15
C ALA A 43 -19.26 -3.51 -9.88
N HIS A 44 -18.93 -4.79 -9.76
CA HIS A 44 -19.34 -5.64 -8.65
C HIS A 44 -18.34 -6.80 -8.50
N ASN A 45 -18.42 -7.52 -7.37
CA ASN A 45 -17.63 -8.73 -7.16
C ASN A 45 -17.92 -9.76 -8.26
N ALA A 46 -16.99 -9.94 -9.18
CA ALA A 46 -17.15 -10.77 -10.37
C ALA A 46 -15.90 -11.62 -10.62
N PRO A 47 -15.63 -12.63 -9.76
CA PRO A 47 -14.45 -13.47 -9.91
C PRO A 47 -14.48 -14.18 -11.26
N THR A 48 -13.35 -14.15 -11.97
CA THR A 48 -13.15 -14.78 -13.26
C THR A 48 -12.90 -16.29 -13.16
N GLY A 49 -12.50 -16.77 -11.98
CA GLY A 49 -12.16 -18.17 -11.74
C GLY A 49 -10.75 -18.53 -12.22
N LYS A 50 -9.89 -17.52 -12.42
CA LYS A 50 -8.51 -17.67 -12.88
C LYS A 50 -7.57 -16.99 -11.88
N PRO A 51 -6.65 -17.74 -11.26
CA PRO A 51 -5.79 -17.21 -10.21
C PRO A 51 -4.75 -16.18 -10.72
N ASP A 52 -4.45 -16.19 -12.02
CA ASP A 52 -3.53 -15.27 -12.72
C ASP A 52 -4.27 -14.05 -13.32
N SER A 53 -5.43 -13.70 -12.76
CA SER A 53 -6.22 -12.54 -13.14
C SER A 53 -6.29 -11.51 -12.00
N ALA A 54 -7.12 -10.47 -12.16
CA ALA A 54 -7.45 -9.54 -11.08
C ALA A 54 -8.03 -10.22 -9.82
N ASP A 55 -8.52 -11.47 -9.92
CA ASP A 55 -8.94 -12.23 -8.74
C ASP A 55 -7.78 -12.47 -7.76
N GLY A 56 -6.55 -12.60 -8.27
CA GLY A 56 -5.35 -12.76 -7.45
C GLY A 56 -5.08 -11.54 -6.59
N GLU A 57 -5.24 -10.35 -7.17
CA GLU A 57 -5.12 -9.06 -6.49
C GLU A 57 -6.17 -8.91 -5.39
N VAL A 58 -7.45 -9.10 -5.76
CA VAL A 58 -8.58 -8.96 -4.83
C VAL A 58 -8.47 -9.94 -3.66
N ALA A 59 -8.10 -11.18 -3.94
CA ALA A 59 -7.93 -12.19 -2.91
C ALA A 59 -6.73 -11.87 -2.00
N LEU A 60 -5.58 -11.50 -2.57
CA LEU A 60 -4.38 -11.10 -1.82
C LEU A 60 -4.69 -9.97 -0.84
N ASP A 61 -5.34 -8.91 -1.30
CA ASP A 61 -5.67 -7.75 -0.50
C ASP A 61 -6.53 -8.10 0.72
N ILE A 62 -7.60 -8.89 0.51
CA ILE A 62 -8.51 -9.31 1.57
C ILE A 62 -7.80 -10.28 2.54
N GLU A 63 -7.04 -11.25 2.01
CA GLU A 63 -6.36 -12.27 2.79
C GLU A 63 -5.29 -11.65 3.71
N VAL A 64 -4.47 -10.75 3.19
CA VAL A 64 -3.41 -10.08 3.97
C VAL A 64 -4.01 -9.15 5.02
N ALA A 65 -4.90 -8.23 4.63
CA ALA A 65 -5.52 -7.31 5.59
C ALA A 65 -6.30 -8.09 6.68
N GLY A 66 -7.03 -9.11 6.28
CA GLY A 66 -7.82 -9.95 7.17
C GLY A 66 -6.98 -10.82 8.11
N ALA A 67 -5.83 -11.31 7.66
CA ALA A 67 -4.93 -12.11 8.50
C ALA A 67 -4.26 -11.25 9.58
N VAL A 68 -3.91 -10.00 9.23
CA VAL A 68 -3.30 -9.04 10.16
C VAL A 68 -4.34 -8.49 11.15
N ALA A 69 -5.55 -8.18 10.68
CA ALA A 69 -6.63 -7.57 11.46
C ALA A 69 -7.96 -8.37 11.40
N PRO A 70 -8.00 -9.61 11.93
CA PRO A 70 -9.16 -10.50 11.80
C PRO A 70 -10.43 -10.04 12.53
N GLY A 71 -10.29 -9.07 13.44
CA GLY A 71 -11.41 -8.44 14.15
C GLY A 71 -12.02 -7.24 13.43
N ALA A 72 -11.38 -6.74 12.36
CA ALA A 72 -11.90 -5.64 11.55
C ALA A 72 -13.00 -6.12 10.59
N GLN A 73 -13.83 -5.20 10.12
CA GLN A 73 -14.67 -5.40 8.95
C GLN A 73 -13.87 -5.04 7.69
N ILE A 74 -13.97 -5.86 6.65
CA ILE A 74 -13.41 -5.59 5.32
C ILE A 74 -14.54 -5.22 4.37
N VAL A 75 -14.39 -4.12 3.65
CA VAL A 75 -15.36 -3.64 2.68
C VAL A 75 -14.64 -3.42 1.35
N VAL A 76 -15.04 -4.16 0.33
CA VAL A 76 -14.40 -4.16 -0.98
C VAL A 76 -15.25 -3.34 -1.94
N TYR A 77 -14.72 -2.21 -2.40
CA TYR A 77 -15.41 -1.29 -3.32
C TYR A 77 -14.94 -1.57 -4.74
N PHE A 78 -15.82 -2.16 -5.55
CA PHE A 78 -15.55 -2.45 -6.95
C PHE A 78 -15.99 -1.29 -7.82
N ALA A 79 -15.08 -0.76 -8.64
CA ALA A 79 -15.35 0.30 -9.62
C ALA A 79 -14.78 -0.06 -11.00
N PRO A 80 -15.24 0.57 -12.09
CA PRO A 80 -14.61 0.44 -13.40
C PRO A 80 -13.13 0.89 -13.37
N ASN A 81 -12.25 0.22 -14.11
CA ASN A 81 -10.85 0.62 -14.24
C ASN A 81 -10.69 1.83 -15.20
N THR A 82 -11.06 3.01 -14.71
CA THR A 82 -10.93 4.30 -15.38
C THR A 82 -10.57 5.37 -14.35
N ASP A 83 -10.04 6.53 -14.78
CA ASP A 83 -9.78 7.68 -13.90
C ASP A 83 -11.02 8.07 -13.05
N ASP A 84 -12.20 8.09 -13.67
CA ASP A 84 -13.46 8.36 -12.97
C ASP A 84 -13.81 7.24 -11.99
N GLY A 85 -13.56 5.98 -12.34
CA GLY A 85 -13.79 4.84 -11.46
C GLY A 85 -12.90 4.88 -10.21
N PHE A 86 -11.62 5.22 -10.37
CA PHE A 86 -10.69 5.46 -9.26
C PHE A 86 -11.18 6.52 -8.29
N ASN A 87 -11.55 7.70 -8.81
CA ASN A 87 -12.11 8.78 -8.01
C ASN A 87 -13.41 8.35 -7.31
N ASN A 88 -14.34 7.75 -8.05
CA ASN A 88 -15.63 7.33 -7.52
C ASN A 88 -15.49 6.26 -6.43
N ALA A 89 -14.55 5.32 -6.55
CA ALA A 89 -14.29 4.31 -5.54
C ALA A 89 -13.79 4.95 -4.23
N LEU A 90 -12.83 5.87 -4.33
CA LEU A 90 -12.30 6.58 -3.17
C LEU A 90 -13.40 7.41 -2.49
N TYR A 91 -14.13 8.23 -3.24
CA TYR A 91 -15.24 9.03 -2.70
C TYR A 91 -16.33 8.17 -2.05
N ALA A 92 -16.68 7.04 -2.67
CA ALA A 92 -17.65 6.10 -2.12
C ALA A 92 -17.18 5.51 -0.77
N ALA A 93 -15.89 5.18 -0.65
CA ALA A 93 -15.32 4.62 0.58
C ALA A 93 -15.23 5.67 1.70
N ILE A 94 -14.70 6.87 1.43
CA ILE A 94 -14.45 7.87 2.47
C ILE A 94 -15.75 8.50 3.01
N HIS A 95 -16.84 8.47 2.23
CA HIS A 95 -18.16 8.98 2.62
C HIS A 95 -19.19 7.88 2.91
N ASP A 96 -18.77 6.62 3.06
CA ASP A 96 -19.68 5.52 3.43
C ASP A 96 -20.14 5.68 4.89
N ASN A 97 -21.29 6.33 5.07
CA ASN A 97 -21.90 6.54 6.39
C ASN A 97 -22.50 5.27 7.02
N LEU A 98 -22.67 4.19 6.24
CA LEU A 98 -23.20 2.92 6.73
C LEU A 98 -22.09 2.05 7.35
N ARG A 99 -20.95 1.94 6.66
CA ARG A 99 -19.83 1.05 7.05
C ARG A 99 -18.68 1.80 7.73
N GLN A 100 -18.61 3.11 7.52
CA GLN A 100 -17.68 4.05 8.15
C GLN A 100 -16.21 3.59 8.16
N PRO A 101 -15.59 3.31 6.98
CA PRO A 101 -14.18 3.00 6.89
C PRO A 101 -13.30 3.99 7.65
N SER A 102 -12.28 3.47 8.33
CA SER A 102 -11.24 4.26 8.99
C SER A 102 -9.89 4.14 8.30
N ILE A 103 -9.77 3.18 7.38
CA ILE A 103 -8.58 2.92 6.56
C ILE A 103 -9.06 2.59 5.14
N VAL A 104 -8.32 3.04 4.13
CA VAL A 104 -8.45 2.63 2.72
C VAL A 104 -7.14 1.99 2.29
N SER A 105 -7.20 0.81 1.68
CA SER A 105 -6.08 0.13 1.02
C SER A 105 -6.28 0.16 -0.48
N ILE A 106 -5.21 0.47 -1.22
CA ILE A 106 -5.21 0.58 -2.68
C ILE A 106 -3.99 -0.13 -3.23
N SER A 107 -4.20 -1.20 -3.97
CA SER A 107 -3.12 -1.97 -4.59
C SER A 107 -3.11 -1.85 -6.12
N TRP A 108 -3.74 -0.79 -6.63
CA TRP A 108 -3.82 -0.47 -8.05
C TRP A 108 -3.27 0.95 -8.30
N GLY A 109 -2.58 1.11 -9.41
CA GLY A 109 -1.97 2.39 -9.76
C GLY A 109 -1.42 2.42 -11.18
N SER A 110 -0.83 3.55 -11.51
CA SER A 110 -0.03 3.74 -12.72
C SER A 110 0.89 4.94 -12.53
N ARG A 111 1.85 5.13 -13.44
CA ARG A 111 2.77 6.28 -13.38
C ARG A 111 2.01 7.58 -13.23
N GLU A 112 2.48 8.46 -12.36
CA GLU A 112 1.81 9.76 -12.15
C GLU A 112 1.72 10.61 -13.43
N ASN A 113 2.60 10.39 -14.41
CA ASN A 113 2.60 11.12 -15.68
C ASN A 113 1.71 10.50 -16.77
N ASP A 114 1.07 9.36 -16.51
CA ASP A 114 0.04 8.80 -17.38
C ASP A 114 -1.31 9.53 -17.19
N SER A 115 -1.50 10.19 -16.05
CA SER A 115 -2.65 11.05 -15.75
C SER A 115 -2.35 12.54 -15.97
N THR A 116 -3.40 13.33 -16.19
CA THR A 116 -3.26 14.79 -16.25
C THR A 116 -3.02 15.37 -14.86
N LEU A 117 -2.28 16.50 -14.77
CA LEU A 117 -2.09 17.20 -13.49
C LEU A 117 -3.42 17.59 -12.82
N GLN A 118 -4.48 17.81 -13.60
CA GLN A 118 -5.81 18.10 -13.04
C GLN A 118 -6.39 16.86 -12.38
N SER A 119 -6.39 15.70 -13.05
CA SER A 119 -6.85 14.42 -12.50
C SER A 119 -6.13 14.08 -11.20
N LEU A 120 -4.80 14.24 -11.17
CA LEU A 120 -4.00 14.00 -9.96
C LEU A 120 -4.39 14.90 -8.79
N LYS A 121 -4.66 16.19 -9.06
CA LYS A 121 -5.08 17.16 -8.03
C LYS A 121 -6.49 16.90 -7.54
N ASP A 122 -7.40 16.49 -8.41
CA ASP A 122 -8.79 16.18 -8.05
C ASP A 122 -8.85 14.94 -7.16
N TYR A 123 -8.03 13.92 -7.45
CA TYR A 123 -7.88 12.75 -6.60
C TYR A 123 -7.18 13.10 -5.27
N ASP A 124 -6.10 13.91 -5.28
CA ASP A 124 -5.44 14.36 -4.06
C ASP A 124 -6.38 15.21 -3.17
N ALA A 125 -7.32 15.95 -3.75
CA ALA A 125 -8.36 16.64 -2.97
C ALA A 125 -9.27 15.66 -2.21
N ALA A 126 -9.62 14.52 -2.81
CA ALA A 126 -10.35 13.45 -2.11
C ALA A 126 -9.48 12.83 -0.99
N CYS A 127 -8.17 12.70 -1.20
CA CYS A 127 -7.25 12.27 -0.14
C CYS A 127 -7.15 13.28 1.01
N ILE A 128 -7.24 14.59 0.73
CA ILE A 128 -7.33 15.64 1.76
C ILE A 128 -8.61 15.50 2.57
N ASP A 129 -9.74 15.22 1.92
CA ASP A 129 -11.01 14.97 2.61
C ASP A 129 -10.91 13.73 3.51
N ALA A 130 -10.27 12.65 3.03
CA ALA A 130 -9.99 11.47 3.84
C ALA A 130 -9.16 11.81 5.09
N ALA A 131 -8.09 12.60 4.92
CA ALA A 131 -7.26 13.08 6.01
C ALA A 131 -8.08 13.88 7.04
N ALA A 132 -8.97 14.77 6.59
CA ALA A 132 -9.85 15.57 7.45
C ALA A 132 -10.88 14.71 8.20
N LEU A 133 -11.35 13.62 7.59
CA LEU A 133 -12.26 12.63 8.20
C LEU A 133 -11.55 11.61 9.10
N GLY A 134 -10.23 11.74 9.25
CA GLY A 134 -9.41 10.84 10.05
C GLY A 134 -9.27 9.45 9.42
N ILE A 135 -9.34 9.35 8.10
CA ILE A 135 -9.17 8.10 7.35
C ILE A 135 -7.73 8.02 6.85
N THR A 136 -7.05 6.90 7.11
CA THR A 136 -5.71 6.64 6.58
C THR A 136 -5.83 5.96 5.21
N ILE A 137 -5.13 6.45 4.19
CA ILE A 137 -5.03 5.80 2.88
C ILE A 137 -3.64 5.18 2.76
N CYS A 138 -3.58 3.88 2.47
CA CYS A 138 -2.34 3.15 2.16
C CYS A 138 -2.39 2.76 0.68
N ALA A 139 -1.32 3.01 -0.08
CA ALA A 139 -1.23 2.59 -1.47
C ALA A 139 0.10 1.93 -1.81
N ALA A 140 0.05 0.88 -2.63
CA ALA A 140 1.22 0.20 -3.19
C ALA A 140 2.06 1.19 -4.01
N ALA A 141 3.39 1.13 -3.88
CA ALA A 141 4.29 2.09 -4.53
C ALA A 141 4.65 1.72 -5.98
N GLY A 142 4.18 0.58 -6.49
CA GLY A 142 4.47 0.06 -7.81
C GLY A 142 5.50 -1.07 -7.77
N ASP A 143 5.56 -1.86 -8.84
CA ASP A 143 6.30 -3.13 -8.89
C ASP A 143 7.33 -3.22 -10.03
N HIS A 144 7.56 -2.10 -10.75
CA HIS A 144 8.46 -2.03 -11.90
C HIS A 144 9.63 -1.07 -11.67
N GLY A 145 10.14 -1.07 -10.44
CA GLY A 145 11.28 -0.28 -10.00
C GLY A 145 11.07 1.22 -10.17
N SER A 146 12.19 1.96 -10.16
CA SER A 146 12.20 3.41 -10.31
C SER A 146 11.73 3.90 -11.68
N SER A 147 11.64 3.05 -12.71
CA SER A 147 11.09 3.45 -14.02
C SER A 147 9.57 3.31 -14.09
N ASP A 148 8.99 2.45 -13.27
CA ASP A 148 7.56 2.14 -13.26
C ASP A 148 7.02 1.75 -14.65
N THR A 149 7.79 0.94 -15.38
CA THR A 149 7.45 0.44 -16.72
C THR A 149 7.97 -0.98 -16.90
N ASP A 150 7.22 -1.80 -17.64
CA ASP A 150 7.66 -3.10 -18.14
C ASP A 150 7.74 -3.08 -19.69
N PRO A 151 8.92 -3.23 -20.31
CA PRO A 151 10.24 -3.39 -19.68
C PRO A 151 10.76 -2.09 -19.03
N PRO A 152 11.79 -2.16 -18.14
CA PRO A 152 12.34 -0.99 -17.46
C PRO A 152 12.83 0.12 -18.40
N GLY A 153 12.36 1.33 -18.15
CA GLY A 153 12.66 2.54 -18.92
C GLY A 153 13.88 3.31 -18.42
N LYS A 154 14.31 4.33 -19.18
CA LYS A 154 15.44 5.21 -18.80
C LYS A 154 15.06 6.38 -17.90
N ARG A 155 13.78 6.76 -17.90
CA ARG A 155 13.28 7.85 -17.06
C ARG A 155 12.76 7.25 -15.77
N ALA A 156 13.06 7.90 -14.66
CA ALA A 156 12.45 7.59 -13.39
C ALA A 156 11.01 8.13 -13.34
N ASN A 157 10.09 7.34 -12.82
CA ASN A 157 8.71 7.71 -12.55
C ASN A 157 8.34 7.23 -11.13
N VAL A 158 7.26 7.76 -10.59
CA VAL A 158 6.64 7.26 -9.36
C VAL A 158 5.18 6.94 -9.63
N ASP A 159 4.68 5.90 -8.97
CA ASP A 159 3.30 5.42 -9.14
C ASP A 159 2.30 6.34 -8.42
N PHE A 160 1.11 6.49 -9.00
CA PHE A 160 -0.05 7.15 -8.45
C PHE A 160 -1.18 6.13 -8.23
N PRO A 161 -1.80 6.06 -7.03
CA PRO A 161 -1.92 7.15 -6.04
C PRO A 161 -0.81 7.27 -4.99
N ALA A 162 0.21 6.40 -4.97
CA ALA A 162 1.28 6.47 -3.98
C ALA A 162 2.01 7.83 -3.96
N SER A 163 2.16 8.51 -5.10
CA SER A 163 2.81 9.82 -5.17
C SER A 163 2.00 10.97 -4.56
N SER A 164 0.70 10.79 -4.26
CA SER A 164 -0.09 11.77 -3.49
C SER A 164 0.56 12.05 -2.13
N PRO A 165 0.73 13.33 -1.73
CA PRO A 165 1.25 13.68 -0.40
C PRO A 165 0.34 13.29 0.77
N HIS A 166 -0.90 12.86 0.51
CA HIS A 166 -1.90 12.48 1.51
C HIS A 166 -2.14 10.97 1.59
N VAL A 167 -1.38 10.19 0.82
CA VAL A 167 -1.41 8.73 0.78
C VAL A 167 -0.14 8.17 1.39
N LEU A 168 -0.26 7.20 2.28
CA LEU A 168 0.86 6.46 2.85
C LEU A 168 1.38 5.48 1.79
N ALA A 169 2.46 5.86 1.10
CA ALA A 169 3.06 5.06 0.05
C ALA A 169 3.83 3.86 0.63
N CYS A 170 3.51 2.67 0.14
CA CYS A 170 3.96 1.38 0.66
C CYS A 170 4.88 0.69 -0.35
N GLY A 171 6.19 0.75 -0.12
CA GLY A 171 7.20 0.07 -0.94
C GLY A 171 7.48 -1.38 -0.52
N GLY A 172 8.37 -2.02 -1.26
CA GLY A 172 8.68 -3.44 -1.15
C GLY A 172 10.13 -3.72 -0.72
N THR A 173 10.29 -4.77 0.07
CA THR A 173 11.55 -5.32 0.53
C THR A 173 11.62 -6.81 0.26
N HIS A 174 12.82 -7.37 0.23
CA HIS A 174 13.06 -8.80 0.37
C HIS A 174 13.29 -9.09 1.86
N LEU A 175 12.43 -9.90 2.47
CA LEU A 175 12.49 -10.20 3.90
C LEU A 175 12.79 -11.67 4.17
N GLU A 176 13.91 -11.93 4.82
CA GLU A 176 14.17 -13.23 5.46
C GLU A 176 13.96 -13.13 6.97
N ALA A 177 12.99 -13.89 7.47
CA ALA A 177 12.72 -14.00 8.90
C ALA A 177 12.86 -15.44 9.39
N LYS A 178 13.44 -15.62 10.58
CA LYS A 178 13.61 -16.93 11.23
C LYS A 178 13.21 -16.83 12.69
N ASN A 179 12.38 -17.77 13.15
CA ASN A 179 11.93 -17.85 14.54
C ASN A 179 11.32 -16.54 15.08
N GLY A 180 10.60 -15.80 14.23
CA GLY A 180 9.95 -14.53 14.61
C GLY A 180 10.88 -13.32 14.69
N ALA A 181 12.13 -13.42 14.22
CA ALA A 181 13.05 -12.31 14.11
C ALA A 181 13.50 -12.11 12.65
N VAL A 182 13.71 -10.85 12.26
CA VAL A 182 14.31 -10.48 10.98
C VAL A 182 15.77 -10.91 10.97
N VAL A 183 16.19 -11.62 9.94
CA VAL A 183 17.58 -12.05 9.71
C VAL A 183 18.24 -11.16 8.65
N LEU A 184 17.51 -10.87 7.59
CA LEU A 184 17.92 -9.99 6.49
C LEU A 184 16.70 -9.26 5.97
N GLU A 185 16.85 -7.97 5.71
CA GLU A 185 15.86 -7.20 4.95
C GLU A 185 16.61 -6.23 4.03
N THR A 186 16.34 -6.32 2.73
CA THR A 186 16.96 -5.49 1.68
C THR A 186 15.89 -4.92 0.77
N VAL A 187 16.23 -3.95 -0.07
CA VAL A 187 15.32 -3.48 -1.13
C VAL A 187 14.89 -4.68 -1.99
N TRP A 188 13.59 -4.76 -2.31
CA TRP A 188 13.12 -5.72 -3.31
C TRP A 188 13.46 -5.23 -4.71
N ASN A 189 14.36 -5.95 -5.36
CA ASN A 189 14.73 -5.75 -6.76
C ASN A 189 15.20 -7.11 -7.32
N SER A 190 14.28 -7.82 -7.96
CA SER A 190 14.53 -9.13 -8.52
C SER A 190 15.07 -9.03 -9.95
N HIS A 191 15.90 -9.98 -10.34
CA HIS A 191 16.60 -9.98 -11.62
C HIS A 191 15.70 -10.19 -12.85
N ASP A 192 14.41 -10.48 -12.62
CA ASP A 192 13.39 -10.68 -13.65
C ASP A 192 12.65 -9.37 -14.03
N GLY A 193 13.06 -8.23 -13.47
CA GLY A 193 12.53 -6.91 -13.82
C GLY A 193 11.48 -6.37 -12.84
N TRP A 194 11.08 -7.17 -11.85
CA TRP A 194 10.20 -6.74 -10.77
C TRP A 194 11.01 -6.10 -9.64
N ALA A 195 10.57 -4.95 -9.16
CA ALA A 195 11.26 -4.23 -8.09
C ALA A 195 10.30 -3.22 -7.47
N THR A 196 10.52 -2.86 -6.20
CA THR A 196 9.71 -1.81 -5.57
C THR A 196 9.78 -0.50 -6.35
N GLY A 197 8.64 0.09 -6.61
CA GLY A 197 8.54 1.47 -7.05
C GLY A 197 9.06 2.42 -5.98
N GLY A 198 9.53 3.59 -6.42
CA GLY A 198 10.16 4.57 -5.54
C GLY A 198 10.99 5.58 -6.31
N GLY A 199 11.01 6.82 -5.82
CA GLY A 199 11.66 7.93 -6.50
C GLY A 199 11.25 9.29 -5.97
N VAL A 200 11.22 10.28 -6.86
CA VAL A 200 10.83 11.66 -6.56
C VAL A 200 9.77 12.08 -7.57
N SER A 201 8.61 12.47 -7.08
CA SER A 201 7.51 12.98 -7.89
C SER A 201 7.95 14.23 -8.66
N GLU A 202 7.60 14.30 -9.95
CA GLU A 202 7.75 15.50 -10.78
C GLU A 202 6.46 16.32 -10.85
N MET A 203 5.37 15.81 -10.27
CA MET A 203 4.02 16.38 -10.26
C MET A 203 3.63 17.01 -8.91
N PHE A 204 4.01 16.38 -7.79
CA PHE A 204 3.76 16.85 -6.43
C PHE A 204 5.01 17.44 -5.79
N LYS A 205 4.85 18.62 -5.17
CA LYS A 205 5.94 19.31 -4.45
C LYS A 205 6.34 18.51 -3.20
N LEU A 206 7.58 18.69 -2.76
CA LEU A 206 8.06 18.14 -1.49
C LEU A 206 7.19 18.67 -0.33
N PRO A 207 6.46 17.82 0.40
CA PRO A 207 5.60 18.27 1.49
C PRO A 207 6.41 18.64 2.74
N ASP A 208 5.86 19.53 3.56
CA ASP A 208 6.55 20.08 4.74
C ASP A 208 6.95 19.00 5.76
N TYR A 209 6.18 17.93 5.90
CA TYR A 209 6.51 16.82 6.80
C TYR A 209 7.75 16.04 6.33
N GLN A 210 8.07 16.07 5.03
CA GLN A 210 9.15 15.30 4.43
C GLN A 210 10.43 16.13 4.21
N LYS A 211 10.38 17.45 4.45
CA LYS A 211 11.50 18.37 4.17
C LYS A 211 12.83 18.01 4.84
N ASN A 212 12.76 17.37 6.00
CA ASN A 212 13.93 16.96 6.79
C ASN A 212 14.30 15.48 6.61
N ALA A 213 13.57 14.74 5.77
CA ALA A 213 13.86 13.33 5.48
C ALA A 213 15.07 13.15 4.56
N GLY A 214 15.59 14.23 3.97
CA GLY A 214 16.73 14.18 3.07
C GLY A 214 16.39 13.69 1.66
N VAL A 215 15.14 13.81 1.22
CA VAL A 215 14.69 13.42 -0.13
C VAL A 215 15.65 13.95 -1.20
N PRO A 216 16.20 13.09 -2.08
CA PRO A 216 17.12 13.54 -3.13
C PRO A 216 16.37 14.34 -4.19
N GLN A 217 17.13 14.92 -5.12
CA GLN A 217 16.56 15.39 -6.37
C GLN A 217 16.18 14.19 -7.26
N SER A 218 15.21 14.38 -8.15
CA SER A 218 14.85 13.40 -9.18
C SER A 218 16.07 12.97 -9.99
N ALA A 219 16.18 11.67 -10.28
CA ALA A 219 17.22 11.12 -11.14
C ALA A 219 17.09 11.53 -12.62
N ASN A 220 15.96 12.14 -13.00
CA ASN A 220 15.74 12.63 -14.35
C ASN A 220 16.52 13.93 -14.64
N PRO A 221 16.78 14.25 -15.93
CA PRO A 221 17.39 15.52 -16.31
C PRO A 221 16.66 16.73 -15.72
N GLY A 222 17.44 17.62 -15.09
CA GLY A 222 16.92 18.82 -14.42
C GLY A 222 16.74 18.68 -12.90
N GLY A 223 16.82 17.48 -12.33
CA GLY A 223 16.94 17.29 -10.88
C GLY A 223 15.82 17.94 -10.06
N LYS A 224 14.56 17.75 -10.47
CA LYS A 224 13.41 18.34 -9.77
C LYS A 224 13.36 17.89 -8.31
N VAL A 225 12.92 18.80 -7.43
CA VAL A 225 12.61 18.50 -6.03
C VAL A 225 11.10 18.31 -5.91
N GLY A 226 10.68 17.20 -5.31
CA GLY A 226 9.27 16.81 -5.17
C GLY A 226 9.04 15.83 -4.03
N ARG A 227 7.81 15.36 -3.87
CA ARG A 227 7.43 14.31 -2.91
C ARG A 227 8.26 13.06 -3.17
N GLY A 228 9.01 12.58 -2.17
CA GLY A 228 9.78 11.35 -2.25
C GLY A 228 8.88 10.14 -1.99
N VAL A 229 8.99 9.07 -2.77
CA VAL A 229 8.22 7.81 -2.64
C VAL A 229 9.20 6.65 -2.41
N PRO A 230 8.88 5.65 -1.57
CA PRO A 230 7.69 5.51 -0.73
C PRO A 230 7.82 6.22 0.63
N ASP A 231 6.81 6.10 1.49
CA ASP A 231 6.88 6.55 2.89
C ASP A 231 7.39 5.45 3.82
N VAL A 232 6.98 4.20 3.58
CA VAL A 232 7.27 3.02 4.38
C VAL A 232 7.40 1.81 3.47
N ALA A 233 7.88 0.68 3.99
CA ALA A 233 7.97 -0.56 3.23
C ALA A 233 7.52 -1.79 4.03
N GLY A 234 7.49 -2.93 3.35
CA GLY A 234 7.27 -4.27 3.91
C GLY A 234 7.66 -5.32 2.87
N ASN A 235 7.57 -6.60 3.21
CA ASN A 235 7.96 -7.65 2.28
C ASN A 235 7.09 -7.58 1.02
N GLY A 236 7.73 -7.49 -0.15
CA GLY A 236 7.09 -7.47 -1.47
C GLY A 236 7.74 -8.45 -2.46
N ASP A 237 8.83 -9.11 -2.08
CA ASP A 237 9.49 -10.06 -2.96
C ASP A 237 8.73 -11.40 -3.02
N SER A 238 8.48 -11.90 -4.23
CA SER A 238 7.81 -13.19 -4.44
C SER A 238 8.66 -14.40 -4.03
N GLU A 239 10.00 -14.28 -4.00
CA GLU A 239 10.90 -15.34 -3.52
C GLU A 239 10.69 -15.64 -2.02
N THR A 240 10.32 -14.61 -1.26
CA THR A 240 9.97 -14.69 0.17
C THR A 240 8.48 -14.37 0.41
N GLY A 241 7.65 -14.56 -0.62
CA GLY A 241 6.31 -13.99 -0.73
C GLY A 241 5.22 -14.56 0.19
N TYR A 242 4.03 -14.02 0.01
CA TYR A 242 2.83 -14.36 0.76
C TYR A 242 2.18 -15.61 0.17
N LYS A 243 1.83 -16.54 1.05
CA LYS A 243 0.98 -17.68 0.68
C LYS A 243 -0.46 -17.20 0.63
N VAL A 244 -1.12 -17.41 -0.49
CA VAL A 244 -2.51 -17.02 -0.75
C VAL A 244 -3.32 -18.18 -1.31
N LEU A 245 -4.66 -18.08 -1.28
CA LEU A 245 -5.57 -19.05 -1.88
C LEU A 245 -6.54 -18.36 -2.86
N VAL A 246 -6.21 -18.42 -4.15
CA VAL A 246 -6.97 -17.74 -5.21
C VAL A 246 -7.68 -18.78 -6.06
N ASP A 247 -9.00 -18.65 -6.19
CA ASP A 247 -9.85 -19.54 -6.98
C ASP A 247 -9.72 -21.04 -6.66
N GLY A 248 -9.26 -21.38 -5.46
CA GLY A 248 -9.01 -22.74 -5.01
C GLY A 248 -7.59 -23.25 -5.27
N VAL A 249 -6.71 -22.41 -5.82
CA VAL A 249 -5.29 -22.69 -6.06
C VAL A 249 -4.46 -22.01 -4.98
N ASN A 250 -3.58 -22.78 -4.31
CA ASN A 250 -2.59 -22.17 -3.41
C ASN A 250 -1.44 -21.64 -4.26
N SER A 251 -1.07 -20.37 -4.06
CA SER A 251 0.06 -19.74 -4.72
C SER A 251 0.93 -18.98 -3.73
N ILE A 252 2.10 -18.56 -4.20
CA ILE A 252 2.96 -17.60 -3.52
C ILE A 252 3.00 -16.37 -4.42
N VAL A 253 2.74 -15.20 -3.83
CA VAL A 253 2.70 -13.92 -4.53
C VAL A 253 3.56 -12.90 -3.80
N GLY A 254 4.12 -11.95 -4.55
CA GLY A 254 4.83 -10.77 -4.03
C GLY A 254 4.06 -9.50 -4.37
N GLY A 255 4.78 -8.45 -4.73
CA GLY A 255 4.23 -7.14 -5.09
C GLY A 255 4.09 -6.21 -3.89
N THR A 256 4.26 -4.92 -4.14
CA THR A 256 3.88 -3.85 -3.19
C THR A 256 2.37 -3.84 -2.93
N SER A 257 1.59 -4.47 -3.82
CA SER A 257 0.20 -4.87 -3.60
C SER A 257 -0.04 -5.60 -2.28
N ALA A 258 0.89 -6.45 -1.82
CA ALA A 258 0.74 -7.10 -0.51
C ALA A 258 1.04 -6.16 0.68
N VAL A 259 1.75 -5.05 0.43
CA VAL A 259 2.26 -4.16 1.49
C VAL A 259 1.22 -3.12 1.91
N ALA A 260 0.43 -2.58 0.96
CA ALA A 260 -0.69 -1.70 1.27
C ALA A 260 -1.72 -2.32 2.25
N PRO A 261 -2.27 -3.54 2.02
CA PRO A 261 -3.20 -4.20 2.94
C PRO A 261 -2.51 -4.66 4.24
N LEU A 262 -1.21 -4.99 4.20
CA LEU A 262 -0.42 -5.26 5.41
C LEU A 262 -0.40 -4.02 6.33
N TRP A 263 -0.08 -2.86 5.77
CA TRP A 263 -0.11 -1.59 6.49
C TRP A 263 -1.53 -1.21 6.92
N ALA A 264 -2.54 -1.43 6.08
CA ALA A 264 -3.92 -1.17 6.44
C ALA A 264 -4.37 -1.99 7.66
N GLY A 265 -3.99 -3.28 7.71
CA GLY A 265 -4.19 -4.14 8.87
C GLY A 265 -3.44 -3.67 10.11
N LEU A 266 -2.18 -3.21 9.96
CA LEU A 266 -1.41 -2.63 11.06
C LEU A 266 -2.09 -1.37 11.61
N VAL A 267 -2.49 -0.43 10.74
CA VAL A 267 -3.19 0.80 11.12
C VAL A 267 -4.51 0.48 11.82
N ALA A 268 -5.26 -0.53 11.38
CA ALA A 268 -6.47 -0.98 12.10
C ALA A 268 -6.16 -1.41 13.54
N ARG A 269 -5.05 -2.12 13.77
CA ARG A 269 -4.62 -2.51 15.12
C ARG A 269 -4.15 -1.31 15.94
N LEU A 270 -3.47 -0.36 15.32
CA LEU A 270 -3.02 0.86 15.99
C LEU A 270 -4.19 1.76 16.39
N ASN A 271 -5.19 1.94 15.49
CA ASN A 271 -6.42 2.66 15.81
C ASN A 271 -7.16 2.01 16.99
N GLN A 272 -7.28 0.68 16.99
CA GLN A 272 -7.89 -0.07 18.09
C GLN A 272 -7.14 0.17 19.40
N ALA A 273 -5.81 0.09 19.39
CA ALA A 273 -4.99 0.29 20.58
C ALA A 273 -5.08 1.72 21.13
N LYS A 274 -5.19 2.71 20.23
CA LYS A 274 -5.36 4.13 20.57
C LYS A 274 -6.78 4.46 21.05
N GLY A 275 -7.78 3.70 20.61
CA GLY A 275 -9.20 4.00 20.81
C GLY A 275 -9.72 5.16 19.94
N ALA A 276 -8.96 5.55 18.92
CA ALA A 276 -9.30 6.63 17.99
C ALA A 276 -8.68 6.38 16.62
N ARG A 277 -9.23 7.01 15.57
CA ARG A 277 -8.64 6.95 14.22
C ARG A 277 -7.35 7.78 14.19
N LEU A 278 -6.28 7.20 13.65
CA LEU A 278 -5.01 7.88 13.47
C LEU A 278 -5.06 8.90 12.32
N GLY A 279 -5.80 8.59 11.25
CA GLY A 279 -5.99 9.46 10.10
C GLY A 279 -4.71 9.72 9.33
N PHE A 280 -4.43 10.98 9.03
CA PHE A 280 -3.22 11.40 8.32
C PHE A 280 -1.97 11.23 9.20
N LEU A 281 -1.19 10.20 8.89
CA LEU A 281 -0.07 9.74 9.71
C LEU A 281 1.26 10.44 9.42
N HIS A 282 1.45 10.97 8.21
CA HIS A 282 2.76 11.39 7.71
C HIS A 282 3.51 12.35 8.66
N PRO A 283 2.91 13.44 9.17
CA PRO A 283 3.64 14.34 10.06
C PRO A 283 4.14 13.66 11.35
N ARG A 284 3.42 12.65 11.85
CA ARG A 284 3.84 11.91 13.05
C ARG A 284 4.96 10.92 12.72
N LEU A 285 4.84 10.17 11.63
CA LEU A 285 5.85 9.19 11.22
C LEU A 285 7.19 9.85 10.92
N TYR A 286 7.18 10.94 10.14
CA TYR A 286 8.40 11.67 9.78
C TYR A 286 8.99 12.50 10.93
N ALA A 287 8.25 12.69 12.03
CA ALA A 287 8.76 13.34 13.24
C ALA A 287 9.41 12.36 14.23
N LEU A 288 9.30 11.05 14.02
CA LEU A 288 9.96 10.06 14.87
C LEU A 288 11.47 10.19 14.77
N ALA A 289 12.17 9.97 15.89
CA ALA A 289 13.62 9.91 15.88
C ALA A 289 14.10 8.73 14.99
N PRO A 290 15.24 8.84 14.29
CA PRO A 290 15.76 7.75 13.47
C PRO A 290 15.82 6.41 14.22
N GLY A 291 15.34 5.34 13.59
CA GLY A 291 15.24 4.00 14.19
C GLY A 291 14.12 3.82 15.23
N LYS A 292 13.23 4.79 15.41
CA LYS A 292 12.01 4.63 16.22
C LYS A 292 10.84 4.25 15.32
N GLY A 293 10.23 3.11 15.62
CA GLY A 293 9.06 2.61 14.89
C GLY A 293 9.38 1.86 13.61
N PHE A 294 10.63 1.91 13.14
CA PHE A 294 11.02 1.32 11.86
C PHE A 294 12.37 0.59 11.94
N LEU A 295 12.47 -0.49 11.19
CA LEU A 295 13.74 -1.10 10.81
C LEU A 295 14.22 -0.43 9.50
N ASP A 296 15.42 0.14 9.55
CA ASP A 296 16.02 0.91 8.45
C ASP A 296 16.66 -0.03 7.42
N ILE A 297 16.24 0.05 6.16
CA ILE A 297 16.75 -0.79 5.07
C ILE A 297 17.81 -0.01 4.30
N VAL A 298 19.06 -0.41 4.46
CA VAL A 298 20.21 0.37 3.95
C VAL A 298 20.95 -0.29 2.78
N GLN A 299 20.42 -1.40 2.24
CA GLN A 299 21.07 -2.21 1.21
C GLN A 299 20.13 -2.49 0.03
N GLY A 300 20.65 -2.28 -1.18
CA GLY A 300 19.95 -2.50 -2.44
C GLY A 300 19.59 -1.21 -3.16
N ASP A 301 18.91 -1.36 -4.29
CA ASP A 301 18.46 -0.27 -5.16
C ASP A 301 17.21 -0.73 -5.92
N ASN A 302 16.47 0.20 -6.52
CA ASN A 302 15.36 -0.11 -7.41
C ASN A 302 15.62 0.40 -8.84
N GLY A 303 16.88 0.39 -9.27
CA GLY A 303 17.35 0.98 -10.51
C GLY A 303 18.05 2.33 -10.30
N ALA A 304 17.31 3.44 -10.43
CA ALA A 304 17.88 4.79 -10.39
C ALA A 304 18.17 5.30 -8.96
N TYR A 305 17.51 4.76 -7.94
CA TYR A 305 17.68 5.16 -6.54
C TYR A 305 18.24 4.00 -5.72
N LYS A 306 19.01 4.34 -4.67
CA LYS A 306 19.68 3.38 -3.79
C LYS A 306 19.22 3.57 -2.36
N ALA A 307 19.09 2.45 -1.64
CA ALA A 307 18.87 2.47 -0.20
C ALA A 307 20.08 3.05 0.54
N ARG A 308 19.81 3.67 1.69
CA ARG A 308 20.82 4.30 2.55
C ARG A 308 20.26 4.51 3.95
N ALA A 309 21.12 4.86 4.91
CA ALA A 309 20.66 5.17 6.27
C ALA A 309 19.64 6.33 6.30
N GLY A 310 18.55 6.13 7.05
CA GLY A 310 17.43 7.04 7.14
C GLY A 310 16.50 6.93 5.92
N TRP A 311 15.72 7.98 5.64
CA TRP A 311 14.78 7.89 4.52
C TRP A 311 15.51 7.77 3.16
N ASP A 312 15.03 6.83 2.34
CA ASP A 312 15.47 6.64 0.97
C ASP A 312 14.31 6.42 -0.03
N ALA A 313 14.62 6.61 -1.30
CA ALA A 313 13.64 6.52 -2.39
C ALA A 313 13.44 5.07 -2.91
N CYS A 314 13.67 4.08 -2.06
CA CYS A 314 13.36 2.67 -2.31
C CYS A 314 12.40 2.14 -1.24
N THR A 315 12.65 2.43 0.04
CA THR A 315 11.92 1.85 1.19
C THR A 315 11.39 2.89 2.17
N GLY A 316 11.61 4.17 1.90
CA GLY A 316 11.10 5.27 2.71
C GLY A 316 11.72 5.24 4.11
N LEU A 317 10.89 5.29 5.15
CA LEU A 317 11.31 5.18 6.55
C LEU A 317 11.70 3.75 6.96
N GLY A 318 11.42 2.76 6.10
CA GLY A 318 11.70 1.35 6.32
C GLY A 318 10.47 0.52 6.70
N SER A 319 10.71 -0.70 7.19
CA SER A 319 9.66 -1.64 7.59
C SER A 319 9.20 -1.41 9.04
N PRO A 320 7.92 -1.66 9.39
CA PRO A 320 7.40 -1.27 10.71
C PRO A 320 7.83 -2.20 11.84
N ASP A 321 8.26 -1.61 12.95
CA ASP A 321 8.10 -2.23 14.28
C ASP A 321 6.75 -1.79 14.85
N GLY A 322 5.74 -2.65 14.68
CA GLY A 322 4.37 -2.35 15.08
C GLY A 322 4.19 -2.05 16.58
N GLU A 323 4.98 -2.66 17.47
CA GLU A 323 4.89 -2.41 18.91
C GLU A 323 5.59 -1.10 19.29
N ALA A 324 6.70 -0.76 18.63
CA ALA A 324 7.29 0.56 18.76
C ALA A 324 6.34 1.65 18.27
N LEU A 325 5.76 1.50 17.07
CA LEU A 325 4.78 2.46 16.53
C LEU A 325 3.57 2.64 17.46
N ARG A 326 3.07 1.56 18.06
CA ARG A 326 1.97 1.62 19.03
C ARG A 326 2.29 2.49 20.26
N LYS A 327 3.55 2.58 20.66
CA LYS A 327 3.97 3.40 21.81
C LYS A 327 4.15 4.87 21.43
N GLU A 328 4.55 5.15 20.20
CA GLU A 328 4.86 6.49 19.72
C GLU A 328 3.62 7.24 19.17
N LEU A 329 2.57 6.52 18.72
CA LEU A 329 1.43 7.09 17.97
C LEU A 329 0.15 7.37 18.76
#